data_AF-K1T8A0-F1
#
_entry.id   AF-K1T8A0-F1
#
_cell.length_a   1.000
_cell.length_b   1.000
_cell.length_c   1.000
_cell.angle_alpha   90.00
_cell.angle_beta   90.00
_cell.angle_gamma   90.00
#
_symmetry.space_group_name_H-M   'P 1'
#
loop_
_entity.id
_entity.type
_entity.pdbx_description
1 polymer ?
#
loop_
_entity_poly.entity_id
_entity_poly.type
_entity_poly.pdbx_seq_one_letter_code
_entity_poly.pdbx_strand_id
1 'polypeptide(L)' 'MAKITKDMIIKDIINVNMGCIPILLNEGMHCVGCPASQGETLEEACI' A
#
# COMPACT_ATOMS: atom_id res chain seq x y z
N MET A 1 8.09 -0.92 -16.11
CA MET A 1 7.33 -1.18 -14.86
C MET A 1 7.25 0.13 -14.11
N ALA A 2 6.10 0.48 -13.53
CA ALA A 2 6.01 1.65 -12.66
C ALA A 2 6.87 1.40 -11.40
N LYS A 3 7.67 2.38 -11.02
CA LYS A 3 8.50 2.31 -9.80
C LYS A 3 7.62 2.71 -8.62
N ILE A 4 7.43 1.80 -7.67
CA ILE A 4 6.76 2.10 -6.39
C ILE A 4 7.82 2.63 -5.41
N THR A 5 7.49 3.70 -4.68
CA THR A 5 8.35 4.30 -3.65
C THR A 5 7.57 4.44 -2.33
N LYS A 6 8.31 4.59 -1.22
CA LYS A 6 7.73 4.58 0.14
C LYS A 6 6.87 5.81 0.48
N ASP A 7 7.09 6.91 -0.25
CA ASP A 7 6.35 8.16 -0.17
C ASP A 7 5.04 8.14 -0.99
N MET A 8 4.77 7.07 -1.72
CA MET A 8 3.50 6.93 -2.44
C MET A 8 2.35 6.59 -1.50
N ILE A 9 1.18 7.11 -1.83
CA ILE A 9 -0.08 6.77 -1.17
C ILE A 9 -0.47 5.33 -1.51
N ILE A 10 -0.92 4.58 -0.49
CA ILE A 10 -1.32 3.17 -0.64
C ILE A 10 -2.39 2.99 -1.72
N LYS A 11 -3.38 3.88 -1.78
CA LYS A 11 -4.40 3.87 -2.84
C LYS A 11 -3.79 3.94 -4.24
N ASP A 12 -2.78 4.79 -4.44
CA ASP A 12 -2.13 4.95 -5.74
C ASP A 12 -1.30 3.71 -6.10
N ILE A 13 -0.64 3.10 -5.11
CA ILE A 13 0.04 1.81 -5.27
C ILE A 13 -0.92 0.71 -5.74
N ILE A 14 -2.08 0.58 -5.08
CA ILE A 14 -3.10 -0.40 -5.44
C ILE A 14 -3.64 -0.14 -6.86
N ASN A 15 -3.88 1.13 -7.22
CA ASN A 15 -4.33 1.51 -8.56
C ASN A 15 -3.28 1.20 -9.65
N VAL A 16 -2.00 1.32 -9.33
CA VAL A 16 -0.89 0.94 -10.22
C VAL A 16 -0.83 -0.58 -10.39
N ASN A 17 -0.97 -1.33 -9.31
CA ASN A 17 -0.93 -2.79 -9.34
C ASN A 17 -1.70 -3.41 -8.17
N MET A 18 -2.91 -3.91 -8.44
CA MET A 18 -3.71 -4.65 -7.47
C MET A 18 -3.03 -5.94 -6.97
N GLY A 19 -2.07 -6.49 -7.73
CA GLY A 19 -1.26 -7.63 -7.31
C GLY A 19 -0.34 -7.34 -6.12
N CYS A 20 -0.15 -6.07 -5.74
CA CYS A 20 0.57 -5.69 -4.53
C CYS A 20 -0.19 -6.05 -3.25
N ILE A 21 -1.53 -6.05 -3.27
CA ILE A 21 -2.36 -6.30 -2.07
C ILE A 21 -1.94 -7.57 -1.32
N PRO A 22 -1.87 -8.77 -1.94
CA PRO A 22 -1.46 -9.98 -1.22
C PRO A 22 -0.01 -9.93 -0.71
N ILE A 23 0.88 -9.16 -1.35
CA ILE A 23 2.26 -8.97 -0.87
C ILE A 23 2.23 -8.14 0.41
N LEU A 24 1.57 -6.98 0.37
CA LEU A 24 1.44 -6.05 1.48
C LEU A 24 0.75 -6.68 2.69
N LEU A 25 -0.27 -7.51 2.46
CA LEU A 25 -0.93 -8.29 3.51
C LEU A 25 0.03 -9.30 4.18
N ASN A 26 0.87 -9.99 3.39
CA ASN A 26 1.85 -10.93 3.94
C ASN A 26 2.95 -10.23 4.75
N GLU A 27 3.28 -8.99 4.40
CA GLU A 27 4.26 -8.15 5.12
C GLU A 27 3.64 -7.44 6.35
N GLY A 28 2.45 -7.84 6.80
CA GLY A 28 1.82 -7.33 8.03
C GLY A 28 0.92 -6.11 7.84
N MET A 29 0.71 -5.61 6.62
CA MET A 29 -0.24 -4.52 6.35
C MET A 29 -1.67 -5.05 6.18
N HIS A 30 -2.19 -5.72 7.21
CA HIS A 30 -3.56 -6.29 7.23
C HIS A 30 -4.65 -5.24 7.00
N CYS A 31 -4.35 -3.96 7.27
CA CYS A 31 -5.26 -2.84 7.08
C CYS A 31 -5.20 -2.19 5.68
N VAL A 32 -4.40 -2.70 4.73
CA VAL A 32 -4.20 -2.08 3.40
C VAL A 32 -5.50 -1.90 2.57
N GLY A 33 -6.52 -2.71 2.86
CA GLY A 33 -7.85 -2.59 2.26
C GLY A 33 -8.82 -1.65 3.00
N CYS A 34 -8.44 -1.15 4.18
CA CYS A 34 -9.25 -0.23 4.97
C CYS A 34 -9.23 1.18 4.36
N PRO A 35 -10.38 1.88 4.24
CA PRO A 35 -10.42 3.23 3.71
C PRO A 35 -9.52 4.24 4.45
N ALA A 36 -9.28 4.02 5.75
CA ALA A 36 -8.38 4.86 6.54
C ALA A 36 -6.93 4.72 6.09
N SER A 37 -6.43 3.48 5.96
CA SER A 37 -5.03 3.23 5.60
C SER A 37 -4.71 3.47 4.12
N GLN A 38 -5.71 3.49 3.26
CA GLN A 38 -5.51 3.87 1.86
C GLN A 38 -5.14 5.34 1.66
N GLY A 39 -5.37 6.20 2.66
CA GLY A 39 -4.95 7.60 2.65
C GLY A 39 -3.53 7.84 3.16
N GLU A 40 -2.88 6.82 3.72
CA GLU A 40 -1.52 6.89 4.28
C GLU A 40 -0.47 6.62 3.18
N THR A 41 0.74 7.16 3.37
CA THR A 41 1.90 6.71 2.59
C THR A 41 2.29 5.29 2.98
N LEU A 42 3.01 4.60 2.10
CA LEU A 42 3.54 3.27 2.40
C LEU A 42 4.46 3.28 3.64
N GLU A 43 5.28 4.33 3.81
CA GLU A 43 6.14 4.47 4.99
C GLU A 43 5.35 4.66 6.29
N GLU A 44 4.30 5.49 6.27
CA GLU A 44 3.44 5.73 7.45
C GLU A 44 2.67 4.48 7.86
N ALA A 45 2.29 3.62 6.92
CA ALA A 45 1.56 2.39 7.22
C ALA A 45 2.44 1.26 7.79
N CYS A 46 3.76 1.35 7.66
CA CYS A 46 4.73 0.31 8.05
C CYS A 46 5.32 0.50 9.47
N ILE A 47 4.56 1.07 10.42
CA ILE A 47 4.99 1.29 11.81
C ILE A 47 5.15 -0.02 12.60
#